data_AF-A0A1G7JN64-F1
#
_entry.id   AF-A0A1G7JN64-F1
#
_cell.length_a   1.000
_cell.length_b   1.000
_cell.length_c   1.000
_cell.angle_alpha   90.00
_cell.angle_beta   90.00
_cell.angle_gamma   90.00
#
_symmetry.space_group_name_H-M   'P 1'
#
loop_
_entity.id
_entity.type
_entity.pdbx_description
1 polymer ?
#
loop_
_entity_poly.entity_id
_entity_poly.type
_entity_poly.pdbx_seq_one_letter_code
_entity_poly.pdbx_strand_id
1 'polypeptide(L)'
;MKAFDHKPVKLLPAFIACKCPRCRVGNIFRHGPYALKAGKGLYEKCSHCNFIYEKEPGYFYGAMYVSFGLAVGELITIAVTISILTGSVDPWYYVIPMLTIVIVLAPLNYRYSKVILMYFLTPGTRYLPEMSKSISNVQTYK
;
A
#
# COMPACT_ATOMS: atom_id res chain seq x y z
N MET A 1 -15.72 -25.13 5.54
CA MET A 1 -15.09 -23.84 5.14
C MET A 1 -15.96 -22.71 5.70
N LYS A 2 -15.42 -21.84 6.57
CA LYS A 2 -16.22 -20.80 7.26
C LYS A 2 -16.60 -19.69 6.27
N ALA A 3 -17.90 -19.48 6.05
CA ALA A 3 -18.42 -18.30 5.37
C ALA A 3 -18.28 -17.11 6.33
N PHE A 4 -17.27 -16.27 6.11
CA PHE A 4 -17.13 -15.02 6.84
C PHE A 4 -18.05 -13.99 6.18
N ASP A 5 -19.23 -13.77 6.76
CA ASP A 5 -20.10 -12.65 6.39
C ASP A 5 -19.52 -11.35 6.97
N HIS A 6 -18.68 -10.67 6.18
CA HIS A 6 -18.08 -9.41 6.58
C HIS A 6 -18.99 -8.24 6.21
N LYS A 7 -19.40 -7.46 7.23
CA LYS A 7 -20.00 -6.13 7.05
C LYS A 7 -19.14 -5.26 6.13
N PRO A 8 -19.75 -4.33 5.36
CA PRO A 8 -19.02 -3.48 4.43
C PRO A 8 -17.93 -2.69 5.16
N VAL A 9 -16.68 -2.91 4.75
CA VAL A 9 -15.50 -2.35 5.41
C VAL A 9 -15.27 -0.92 4.95
N LYS A 10 -15.02 -0.01 5.89
CA LYS A 10 -14.67 1.39 5.58
C LYS A 10 -13.35 1.46 4.81
N LEU A 11 -13.18 2.54 4.03
CA LEU A 11 -12.00 2.73 3.16
C LEU A 11 -10.69 2.83 3.96
N LEU A 12 -10.64 3.71 4.96
CA LEU A 12 -9.46 3.96 5.78
C LEU A 12 -8.85 2.71 6.43
N PRO A 13 -9.61 1.91 7.20
CA PRO A 13 -9.03 0.72 7.85
C PRO A 13 -8.58 -0.32 6.82
N ALA A 14 -9.27 -0.45 5.69
CA ALA A 14 -8.87 -1.35 4.61
C ALA A 14 -7.59 -0.88 3.91
N PHE A 15 -7.45 0.42 3.69
CA PHE A 15 -6.27 1.03 3.08
C PHE A 15 -5.03 0.87 3.98
N ILE A 16 -5.15 1.23 5.26
CA ILE A 16 -4.05 1.12 6.24
C ILE A 16 -3.63 -0.34 6.42
N ALA A 17 -4.59 -1.26 6.50
CA ALA A 17 -4.31 -2.70 6.64
C ALA A 17 -3.88 -3.36 5.31
N CYS A 18 -3.63 -2.60 4.23
CA CYS A 18 -3.21 -3.11 2.93
C CYS A 18 -4.13 -4.22 2.40
N LYS A 19 -5.45 -4.00 2.51
CA LYS A 19 -6.49 -4.91 2.01
C LYS A 19 -6.82 -4.64 0.55
N CYS A 20 -7.34 -5.66 -0.13
CA CYS A 20 -7.76 -5.59 -1.53
C CYS A 20 -8.70 -4.38 -1.77
N PRO A 21 -8.46 -3.53 -2.79
CA PRO A 21 -9.31 -2.36 -3.06
C PRO A 21 -10.75 -2.73 -3.43
N ARG A 22 -10.94 -3.88 -4.09
CA ARG A 22 -12.23 -4.34 -4.60
C ARG A 22 -13.13 -4.89 -3.50
N CYS A 23 -12.62 -5.78 -2.64
CA CYS A 23 -13.42 -6.41 -1.57
C CYS A 23 -13.12 -5.91 -0.15
N ARG A 24 -12.01 -5.21 0.08
CA ARG A 24 -11.51 -4.72 1.38
C ARG A 24 -11.27 -5.76 2.49
N VAL A 25 -11.37 -7.06 2.16
CA VAL A 25 -11.19 -8.17 3.12
C VAL A 25 -9.85 -8.89 2.92
N GLY A 26 -9.55 -9.28 1.67
CA GLY A 26 -8.36 -10.07 1.34
C GLY A 26 -7.06 -9.27 1.49
N ASN A 27 -5.97 -9.95 1.84
CA ASN A 27 -4.65 -9.33 1.97
C ASN A 27 -3.98 -9.15 0.60
N ILE A 28 -3.29 -8.03 0.41
CA ILE A 28 -2.47 -7.77 -0.78
C ILE A 28 -1.09 -8.41 -0.64
N PHE A 29 -0.50 -8.35 0.55
CA PHE A 29 0.85 -8.84 0.84
C PHE A 29 0.85 -10.10 1.71
N ARG A 30 1.82 -10.98 1.47
CA ARG A 30 2.04 -12.28 2.13
C ARG A 30 2.68 -12.15 3.52
N HIS A 31 3.59 -11.20 3.71
CA HIS A 31 4.35 -11.00 4.96
C HIS A 31 4.18 -9.56 5.48
N GLY A 32 4.88 -9.20 6.57
CA GLY A 32 4.96 -7.84 7.11
C GLY A 32 5.90 -6.90 6.32
N PRO A 33 5.85 -5.57 6.57
CA PRO A 33 6.64 -4.56 5.86
C PRO A 33 8.14 -4.76 5.97
N TYR A 34 8.62 -5.04 7.17
CA TYR A 34 10.05 -5.20 7.48
C TYR A 34 10.58 -6.63 7.27
N ALA A 35 9.81 -7.49 6.60
CA ALA A 35 10.30 -8.84 6.31
C ALA A 35 11.41 -8.78 5.25
N LEU A 36 12.55 -9.45 5.48
CA LEU A 36 13.72 -9.44 4.59
C LEU A 36 13.44 -9.86 3.13
N LYS A 37 12.34 -10.59 2.89
CA LYS A 37 11.87 -10.99 1.54
C LYS A 37 10.81 -10.04 0.95
N ALA A 38 10.74 -8.80 1.43
CA ALA A 38 9.65 -7.86 1.17
C ALA A 38 9.31 -7.66 -0.32
N GLY A 39 10.33 -7.68 -1.18
CA GLY A 39 10.21 -7.41 -2.61
C GLY A 39 9.42 -8.46 -3.41
N LYS A 40 9.22 -9.68 -2.90
CA LYS A 40 8.47 -10.77 -3.58
C LYS A 40 7.15 -11.13 -2.88
N GLY A 41 6.68 -10.22 -2.04
CA GLY A 41 5.60 -10.47 -1.09
C GLY A 41 4.18 -10.34 -1.59
N LEU A 42 3.94 -10.11 -2.88
CA LEU A 42 2.58 -9.87 -3.36
C LEU A 42 1.86 -11.20 -3.58
N TYR A 43 0.57 -11.26 -3.26
CA TYR A 43 -0.28 -12.30 -3.83
C TYR A 43 -0.54 -11.98 -5.30
N GLU A 44 -0.65 -12.99 -6.16
CA GLU A 44 -1.07 -12.79 -7.56
C GLU A 44 -2.55 -12.44 -7.64
N LYS A 45 -3.36 -13.12 -6.81
CA LYS A 45 -4.80 -12.95 -6.73
C LYS A 45 -5.24 -12.77 -5.28
N CYS A 46 -6.30 -12.02 -5.08
CA CYS A 46 -6.96 -11.87 -3.79
C CYS A 46 -7.53 -13.23 -3.35
N SER A 47 -7.20 -13.67 -2.14
CA SER A 47 -7.71 -14.93 -1.56
C SER A 47 -9.21 -14.95 -1.29
N HIS A 48 -9.88 -13.79 -1.34
CA HIS A 48 -11.32 -13.67 -1.10
C HIS A 48 -12.12 -13.52 -2.39
N CYS A 49 -11.84 -12.48 -3.19
CA CYS A 49 -12.61 -12.18 -4.40
C CYS A 49 -11.95 -12.64 -5.70
N ASN A 50 -10.82 -13.36 -5.64
CA ASN A 50 -10.02 -13.80 -6.79
C ASN A 50 -9.56 -12.68 -7.74
N PHE A 51 -9.63 -11.43 -7.29
CA PHE A 51 -9.16 -10.28 -8.05
C PHE A 51 -7.65 -10.38 -8.31
N ILE A 52 -7.26 -10.34 -9.59
CA ILE A 52 -5.85 -10.36 -9.99
C ILE A 52 -5.27 -8.98 -9.74
N TYR A 53 -4.22 -8.90 -8.90
CA TYR A 53 -3.64 -7.61 -8.52
C TYR A 53 -2.79 -7.00 -9.63
N GLU A 54 -2.09 -7.84 -10.39
CA GLU A 54 -1.32 -7.45 -11.56
C GLU A 54 -2.12 -7.77 -12.82
N LYS A 55 -2.78 -6.74 -13.39
CA LYS A 55 -3.59 -6.92 -14.61
C LYS A 55 -2.72 -7.14 -15.85
N GLU A 56 -1.59 -6.45 -15.90
CA GLU A 56 -0.68 -6.40 -17.04
C GLU A 56 0.77 -6.48 -16.53
N PRO A 57 1.68 -7.11 -17.29
CA PRO A 57 3.09 -7.16 -16.91
C PRO A 57 3.64 -5.74 -16.79
N GLY A 58 4.21 -5.41 -15.63
CA GLY A 58 4.74 -4.07 -15.39
C GLY A 58 3.72 -3.06 -14.84
N TYR A 59 2.50 -3.48 -14.50
CA TYR A 59 1.51 -2.62 -13.84
C TYR A 59 2.07 -1.86 -12.62
N PHE A 60 3.01 -2.46 -11.87
CA PHE A 60 3.63 -1.82 -10.71
C PHE A 60 4.69 -0.76 -11.01
N TYR A 61 5.06 -0.52 -12.28
CA TYR A 61 5.91 0.63 -12.61
C TYR A 61 5.24 1.95 -12.21
N GLY A 62 3.91 2.04 -12.28
CA GLY A 62 3.16 3.19 -11.75
C GLY A 62 3.41 3.43 -10.26
N ALA A 63 3.56 2.37 -9.47
CA ALA A 63 3.81 2.48 -8.04
C ALA A 63 5.23 3.01 -7.75
N MET A 64 6.19 2.84 -8.66
CA MET A 64 7.52 3.45 -8.52
C MET A 64 7.44 4.98 -8.48
N TYR A 65 6.65 5.59 -9.36
CA TYR A 65 6.44 7.05 -9.39
C TYR A 65 5.75 7.55 -8.12
N VAL A 66 4.76 6.80 -7.62
CA VAL A 66 4.13 7.13 -6.33
C VAL A 66 5.15 7.05 -5.19
N SER A 67 6.04 6.05 -5.18
CA SER A 67 7.10 5.92 -4.18
C SER A 67 8.08 7.08 -4.24
N PHE A 68 8.41 7.55 -5.43
CA PHE A 68 9.26 8.73 -5.62
C PHE A 68 8.59 9.98 -5.02
N GLY A 69 7.31 10.21 -5.31
CA GLY A 69 6.56 11.33 -4.73
C GLY A 69 6.50 11.28 -3.19
N LEU A 70 6.30 10.09 -2.61
CA LEU A 70 6.33 9.90 -1.15
C LEU A 70 7.71 10.23 -0.57
N ALA A 71 8.79 9.74 -1.18
CA ALA A 71 10.16 10.00 -0.72
C ALA A 71 10.52 11.48 -0.80
N VAL A 72 10.11 12.18 -1.86
CA VAL A 72 10.31 13.64 -1.97
C VAL A 72 9.56 14.39 -0.88
N GLY A 73 8.29 14.03 -0.64
CA GLY A 73 7.50 14.62 0.44
C GLY A 73 8.12 14.38 1.82
N GLU A 74 8.63 13.16 2.06
CA GLU A 74 9.33 12.78 3.28
C GLU A 74 10.58 13.63 3.51
N LEU A 75 11.43 13.77 2.49
CA LEU A 75 12.65 14.59 2.57
C LEU A 75 12.34 16.06 2.85
N ILE A 76 11.34 16.65 2.17
CA ILE A 76 10.90 18.03 2.42
C ILE A 76 10.37 18.18 3.86
N THR A 77 9.54 17.24 4.30
CA THR A 77 8.96 17.27 5.66
C THR A 77 10.06 17.22 6.71
N ILE A 78 11.04 16.35 6.53
CA ILE A 78 12.19 16.23 7.43
C ILE A 78 13.03 17.50 7.41
N ALA A 79 13.32 18.05 6.23
CA ALA A 79 14.10 19.29 6.08
C ALA A 79 13.48 20.45 6.85
N VAL A 80 12.18 20.67 6.65
CA VAL A 80 11.43 21.74 7.31
C VAL A 80 11.37 21.50 8.82
N THR A 81 11.12 20.26 9.25
CA THR A 81 11.05 19.90 10.67
C THR A 81 12.37 20.20 11.40
N ILE A 82 13.51 19.81 10.81
CA ILE A 82 14.83 20.03 11.40
C ILE A 82 15.18 21.53 11.40
N SER A 83 14.85 22.23 10.32
CA SER A 83 15.06 23.68 10.22
C SER A 83 14.34 24.44 11.34
N ILE A 84 13.08 24.07 11.62
CA ILE A 84 12.28 24.69 12.69
C ILE A 84 12.81 24.31 14.09
N LEU A 85 13.21 23.05 14.30
CA LEU A 85 13.63 22.57 15.62
C LEU A 85 15.03 23.05 16.04
N THR A 86 15.99 23.02 15.12
CA THR A 86 17.40 23.27 15.45
C THR A 86 17.85 24.68 15.05
N GLY A 87 17.29 25.27 13.98
CA GLY A 87 17.74 26.57 13.44
C GLY A 87 19.20 26.58 12.95
N SER A 88 19.88 25.43 12.94
CA SER A 88 21.28 25.29 12.57
C SER A 88 21.46 25.19 11.06
N VAL A 89 22.54 25.79 10.55
CA VAL A 89 22.97 25.70 9.15
C VAL A 89 23.90 24.53 8.87
N ASP A 90 24.29 23.77 9.89
CA ASP A 90 25.19 22.64 9.73
C ASP A 90 24.49 21.50 8.95
N PRO A 91 25.06 21.07 7.80
CA PRO A 91 24.46 20.05 6.93
C PRO A 91 24.23 18.70 7.61
N TRP A 92 25.03 18.32 8.60
CA TRP A 92 24.94 16.99 9.21
C TRP A 92 23.64 16.77 9.98
N TYR A 93 23.07 17.85 10.53
CA TYR A 93 21.76 17.80 11.17
C TYR A 93 20.64 17.43 10.20
N TYR A 94 20.81 17.66 8.90
CA TYR A 94 19.81 17.32 7.88
C TYR A 94 20.11 15.94 7.27
N VAL A 95 21.36 15.68 6.89
CA VAL A 95 21.75 14.48 6.15
C VAL A 95 21.52 13.20 6.97
N ILE A 96 21.94 13.18 8.24
CA ILE A 96 21.88 11.96 9.06
C ILE A 96 20.41 11.55 9.31
N PRO A 97 19.51 12.44 9.77
CA PRO A 97 18.12 12.06 9.96
C PRO A 97 17.40 11.74 8.66
N MET A 98 17.63 12.48 7.57
CA MET A 98 17.02 12.19 6.27
C MET A 98 17.36 10.79 5.78
N LEU A 99 18.65 10.42 5.77
CA LEU A 99 19.08 9.09 5.34
C LEU A 99 18.50 8.01 6.25
N THR A 100 18.53 8.23 7.57
CA THR A 100 18.02 7.26 8.55
C THR A 100 16.53 7.01 8.35
N ILE A 101 15.73 8.07 8.26
CA ILE A 101 14.27 7.96 8.14
C ILE A 101 13.92 7.33 6.80
N VAL A 102 14.53 7.76 5.69
CA VAL A 102 14.27 7.18 4.35
C VAL A 102 14.58 5.69 4.32
N ILE A 103 15.68 5.24 4.94
CA ILE A 103 16.01 3.81 4.99
C ILE A 103 14.98 3.03 5.83
N VAL A 104 14.56 3.60 6.96
CA VAL A 104 13.57 2.96 7.86
C VAL A 104 12.17 2.95 7.21
N LEU A 105 11.80 3.97 6.45
CA LEU A 105 10.49 4.07 5.79
C LEU A 105 10.47 3.42 4.41
N ALA A 106 11.60 3.11 3.79
CA ALA A 106 11.69 2.43 2.50
C ALA A 106 10.73 1.23 2.32
N PRO A 107 10.64 0.25 3.25
CA PRO A 107 9.70 -0.86 3.13
C PRO A 107 8.22 -0.44 3.22
N LEU A 108 7.92 0.64 3.95
CA LEU A 108 6.58 1.20 4.04
C LEU A 108 6.21 1.95 2.75
N ASN A 109 7.11 2.80 2.26
CA ASN A 109 6.95 3.51 0.99
C ASN A 109 6.66 2.52 -0.14
N TYR A 110 7.49 1.47 -0.27
CA TYR A 110 7.28 0.42 -1.27
C TYR A 110 5.88 -0.22 -1.21
N ARG A 111 5.35 -0.48 -0.01
CA ARG A 111 4.02 -1.06 0.15
C ARG A 111 2.92 -0.09 -0.19
N TYR A 112 2.94 1.07 0.45
CA TYR A 112 1.86 2.04 0.32
C TYR A 112 1.79 2.59 -1.10
N SER A 113 2.90 2.71 -1.81
CA SER A 113 2.87 3.10 -3.22
C SER A 113 2.07 2.14 -4.09
N LYS A 114 2.19 0.83 -3.88
CA LYS A 114 1.39 -0.18 -4.60
C LYS A 114 -0.09 -0.13 -4.20
N VAL A 115 -0.37 0.10 -2.92
CA VAL A 115 -1.75 0.24 -2.43
C VAL A 115 -2.39 1.50 -3.01
N ILE A 116 -1.71 2.65 -2.98
CA ILE A 116 -2.17 3.93 -3.54
C ILE A 116 -2.47 3.79 -5.03
N LEU A 117 -1.56 3.18 -5.80
CA LEU A 117 -1.76 2.91 -7.22
C LEU A 117 -3.07 2.15 -7.47
N MET A 118 -3.31 1.08 -6.72
CA MET A 118 -4.50 0.24 -6.88
C MET A 118 -5.78 0.93 -6.41
N TYR A 119 -5.73 1.73 -5.34
CA TYR A 119 -6.92 2.35 -4.75
C TYR A 119 -7.36 3.61 -5.50
N PHE A 120 -6.41 4.41 -5.98
CA PHE A 120 -6.70 5.76 -6.49
C PHE A 120 -6.40 5.93 -7.98
N LEU A 121 -5.30 5.37 -8.48
CA LEU A 121 -4.85 5.65 -9.85
C LEU A 121 -5.40 4.66 -10.87
N THR A 122 -5.80 3.46 -10.44
CA THR A 122 -6.22 2.40 -11.37
C THR A 122 -7.73 2.42 -11.59
N PRO A 123 -8.22 2.63 -12.82
CA PRO A 123 -9.64 2.53 -13.11
C PRO A 123 -10.13 1.07 -12.99
N GLY A 124 -11.36 0.90 -12.51
CA GLY A 124 -12.03 -0.42 -12.41
C GLY A 124 -11.66 -1.27 -11.19
N THR A 125 -10.92 -0.74 -10.21
CA THR A 125 -10.63 -1.39 -8.91
C THR A 125 -11.57 -0.93 -7.78
N ARG A 126 -12.68 -0.28 -8.14
CA ARG A 126 -13.66 0.27 -7.20
C ARG A 126 -14.15 -0.78 -6.21
N TYR A 127 -14.50 -0.31 -5.02
CA TYR A 127 -15.06 -1.14 -3.97
C TYR A 127 -16.43 -1.67 -4.39
N LEU A 128 -16.58 -2.98 -4.33
CA LEU A 128 -17.80 -3.72 -4.64
C LEU A 128 -18.26 -4.41 -3.34
N PRO A 129 -19.27 -3.87 -2.64
CA PRO A 129 -19.71 -4.41 -1.34
C PRO A 129 -20.25 -5.84 -1.43
N GLU A 130 -20.75 -6.27 -2.58
CA GLU A 130 -21.15 -7.64 -2.84
C GLU A 130 -19.96 -8.61 -2.80
N MET A 131 -18.78 -8.15 -3.21
CA MET A 131 -17.54 -8.94 -3.24
C MET A 131 -16.88 -9.08 -1.86
N SER A 132 -17.40 -8.38 -0.84
CA SER A 132 -16.99 -8.57 0.56
C SER A 132 -17.77 -9.69 1.26
N LYS A 133 -18.83 -10.20 0.65
CA LYS A 133 -19.66 -11.32 1.16
C LYS A 133 -19.06 -12.67 0.78
N SER A 134 -19.57 -13.75 1.38
CA SER A 134 -19.03 -15.12 1.28
C SER A 134 -18.67 -15.58 -0.15
N ILE A 135 -17.60 -16.39 -0.26
CA ILE A 135 -17.02 -16.90 -1.51
C ILE A 135 -18.07 -17.55 -2.45
N SER A 136 -19.13 -18.15 -1.90
CA SER A 136 -20.23 -18.75 -2.68
C SER A 136 -20.99 -17.76 -3.56
N ASN A 137 -21.12 -16.50 -3.14
CA ASN A 137 -21.78 -15.45 -3.93
C ASN A 137 -20.83 -14.78 -4.93
N VAL A 138 -19.51 -14.87 -4.72
CA VAL A 138 -18.50 -14.26 -5.61
C VAL A 138 -18.39 -15.03 -6.93
N GLN A 139 -18.58 -16.36 -6.91
CA GLN A 139 -18.50 -17.20 -8.11
C GLN A 139 -19.60 -16.89 -9.14
N THR A 140 -20.71 -16.29 -8.71
CA THR A 140 -21.86 -15.93 -9.57
C THR A 140 -21.63 -14.67 -10.42
N TYR A 141 -20.58 -13.88 -10.13
CA TYR A 141 -20.25 -12.62 -10.83
C TYR A 141 -19.02 -12.73 -11.75
N LYS A 142 -18.69 -13.95 -12.19
CA LYS A 142 -17.50 -14.22 -13.00
C LYS A 142 -17.73 -13.95 -14.49
#